data_AF-A0A518GPX7-F1
#
_entry.id   AF-A0A518GPX7-F1
#
_cell.length_a   1.000
_cell.length_b   1.000
_cell.length_c   1.000
_cell.angle_alpha   90.00
_cell.angle_beta   90.00
_cell.angle_gamma   90.00
#
_symmetry.space_group_name_H-M   'P 1'
#
loop_
_entity.id
_entity.type
_entity.pdbx_description
1 polymer ?
#
loop_
_entity_poly.entity_id
_entity_poly.type
_entity_poly.pdbx_seq_one_letter_code
_entity_poly.pdbx_strand_id
1 'polypeptide(L)' 'MTKPKRRRRRQRSTFLEAAYICPSCGEEIIVPVDLSQGSFQEYVEDCPVCCCPNVITVEMDENLDDQLQVMVRPES' A
#
# COMPACT_ATOMS: atom_id res chain seq x y z
N MET A 1 24.43 18.13 35.84
CA MET A 1 23.31 18.42 34.90
C MET A 1 23.11 17.21 33.99
N THR A 2 22.09 16.40 34.27
CA THR A 2 21.84 15.14 33.56
C THR A 2 21.09 15.43 32.25
N LYS A 3 21.72 15.18 31.10
CA LYS A 3 21.10 15.37 29.78
C LYS A 3 19.88 14.43 29.65
N PRO A 4 18.68 14.94 29.31
CA PRO A 4 17.48 14.11 29.23
C PRO A 4 17.60 13.17 28.03
N LYS A 5 17.40 11.86 28.26
CA LYS A 5 17.39 10.84 27.21
C LYS A 5 16.14 11.08 26.34
N ARG A 6 16.35 11.57 25.11
CA ARG A 6 15.30 11.73 24.09
C ARG A 6 14.60 10.38 23.90
N ARG A 7 13.31 10.30 24.27
CA ARG A 7 12.45 9.14 24.00
C ARG A 7 12.36 8.96 22.48
N ARG A 8 12.98 7.90 21.95
CA ARG A 8 12.81 7.50 20.55
C ARG A 8 11.33 7.16 20.34
N ARG A 9 10.58 8.04 19.67
CA ARG A 9 9.23 7.74 19.15
C ARG A 9 9.38 6.47 18.30
N ARG A 10 8.68 5.39 18.65
CA ARG A 10 8.49 4.23 17.78
C ARG A 10 7.92 4.76 16.47
N GLN A 11 8.73 4.81 15.41
CA GLN A 11 8.24 5.15 14.07
C GLN A 11 7.34 3.98 13.63
N ARG A 12 6.03 4.21 13.61
CA ARG A 12 5.15 3.38 12.78
C ARG A 12 5.64 3.56 11.34
N SER A 13 5.88 2.46 10.62
CA SER A 13 6.22 2.52 9.21
C SER A 13 5.07 3.22 8.49
N THR A 14 5.38 4.24 7.68
CA THR A 14 4.39 4.91 6.83
C THR A 14 4.10 4.09 5.56
N PHE A 15 4.84 3.01 5.34
CA PHE A 15 4.66 2.11 4.22
C PHE A 15 4.29 0.71 4.71
N LEU A 16 3.34 0.07 4.03
CA LEU A 16 3.01 -1.35 4.15
C LEU A 16 3.24 -2.06 2.82
N GLU A 17 3.43 -3.37 2.86
CA GLU A 17 3.48 -4.20 1.67
C GLU A 17 2.10 -4.83 1.44
N ALA A 18 1.60 -4.73 0.22
CA ALA A 18 0.38 -5.40 -0.22
C ALA A 18 0.68 -6.25 -1.46
N ALA A 19 -0.15 -7.25 -1.73
CA ALA A 19 -0.01 -8.08 -2.91
C ALA A 19 -1.33 -8.14 -3.68
N TYR A 20 -1.27 -8.23 -5.01
CA TYR A 20 -2.42 -8.46 -5.86
C TYR A 20 -2.06 -9.41 -7.02
N ILE A 21 -3.06 -10.08 -7.59
CA ILE A 21 -2.87 -10.88 -8.80
C ILE A 21 -3.18 -10.02 -10.02
N CYS A 22 -2.22 -9.89 -10.94
CA CYS A 22 -2.41 -9.11 -12.16
C CYS A 22 -3.52 -9.73 -13.03
N PRO A 23 -4.58 -8.97 -13.39
CA PRO A 23 -5.68 -9.49 -14.21
C PRO A 23 -5.28 -9.85 -15.65
N SER A 24 -4.16 -9.31 -16.14
CA SER A 24 -3.68 -9.53 -17.51
C SER A 24 -2.76 -10.75 -17.65
N CYS A 25 -1.79 -10.93 -16.75
CA CYS A 25 -0.80 -12.01 -16.84
C CYS A 25 -0.94 -13.09 -15.75
N GLY A 26 -1.71 -12.83 -14.68
CA GLY A 26 -1.91 -13.77 -13.58
C GLY A 26 -0.77 -13.83 -12.55
N GLU A 27 0.26 -12.99 -12.67
CA GLU A 27 1.37 -12.96 -11.72
C GLU A 27 0.98 -12.27 -10.40
N GLU A 28 1.56 -12.72 -9.29
CA GLU A 28 1.43 -12.06 -7.99
C GLU A 28 2.42 -10.89 -7.90
N ILE A 29 1.89 -9.67 -7.74
CA ILE A 29 2.65 -8.44 -7.68
C ILE A 29 2.60 -7.89 -6.27
N ILE A 30 3.77 -7.63 -5.68
CA ILE A 30 3.92 -6.98 -4.38
C ILE A 30 4.12 -5.48 -4.61
N VAL A 31 3.28 -4.64 -3.98
CA VAL A 31 3.34 -3.19 -4.06
C VAL A 31 3.46 -2.55 -2.68
N PRO A 32 4.30 -1.52 -2.51
CA PRO A 32 4.30 -0.71 -1.31
C PRO A 32 3.10 0.25 -1.31
N VAL A 33 2.35 0.28 -0.21
CA VAL A 33 1.27 1.22 0.04
C VAL A 33 1.75 2.31 1.00
N ASP A 34 1.68 3.57 0.57
CA ASP A 34 1.96 4.72 1.43
C ASP A 34 0.71 5.10 2.24
N LEU A 35 0.76 4.89 3.56
CA LEU A 35 -0.31 5.27 4.49
C LEU A 35 -0.45 6.79 4.66
N SER A 36 0.52 7.58 4.20
CA SER A 36 0.48 9.04 4.32
C SER A 36 -0.53 9.72 3.40
N GLN A 37 -0.96 9.00 2.35
CA GLN A 37 -1.87 9.49 1.31
C GLN A 37 -3.35 9.39 1.69
N GLY A 38 -3.66 8.90 2.89
CA GLY A 38 -5.02 8.75 3.40
C GLY A 38 -5.54 7.31 3.37
N SER A 39 -6.73 7.12 3.92
CA SER A 39 -7.38 5.81 4.07
C SER A 39 -7.98 5.25 2.78
N PHE A 40 -8.26 6.10 1.80
CA PHE A 40 -8.71 5.71 0.47
C PHE A 40 -7.74 6.26 -0.58
N GLN A 41 -7.20 5.39 -1.42
CA GLN A 41 -6.24 5.75 -2.46
C GLN A 41 -6.62 5.04 -3.75
N GLU A 42 -6.56 5.74 -4.88
CA GLU A 42 -6.73 5.16 -6.20
C GLU A 42 -5.62 5.71 -7.10
N TYR A 43 -4.85 4.80 -7.70
CA TYR A 43 -3.73 5.15 -8.56
C TYR A 43 -3.52 4.08 -9.63
N VAL A 44 -2.84 4.45 -10.71
CA VAL A 44 -2.47 3.54 -11.79
C VAL A 44 -1.02 3.12 -11.62
N GLU A 45 -0.76 1.82 -11.69
CA GLU A 45 0.58 1.24 -11.76
C GLU A 45 0.64 0.16 -12.85
N ASP A 46 1.74 0.14 -13.59
CA ASP A 46 2.02 -0.88 -14.59
C ASP A 46 2.46 -2.19 -13.93
N CYS A 47 1.95 -3.32 -14.43
CA CYS A 47 2.44 -4.62 -13.99
C CYS A 47 3.91 -4.81 -14.41
N PRO A 48 4.86 -5.09 -13.48
CA PRO A 48 6.28 -5.19 -13.81
C PRO A 48 6.61 -6.42 -14.69
N VAL A 49 5.66 -7.32 -14.90
CA VAL A 49 5.83 -8.56 -15.67
C VAL A 49 5.31 -8.41 -17.10
N CYS A 50 4.14 -7.80 -17.28
CA CYS A 50 3.48 -7.69 -18.59
C CYS A 50 3.29 -6.25 -19.11
N CYS A 51 3.70 -5.25 -18.33
CA CYS A 51 3.56 -3.83 -18.64
C CYS A 51 2.12 -3.38 -18.94
N CYS A 52 1.11 -4.12 -18.49
CA CYS A 52 -0.28 -3.68 -18.58
C CYS A 52 -0.60 -2.75 -17.40
N PRO A 53 -1.20 -1.58 -17.66
CA PRO A 53 -1.61 -0.66 -16.61
C PRO A 53 -2.78 -1.22 -15.80
N ASN A 54 -2.69 -1.07 -14.48
CA ASN A 54 -3.76 -1.47 -13.56
C ASN A 54 -4.13 -0.31 -12.66
N VAL A 55 -5.43 -0.08 -12.49
CA VAL A 55 -5.97 0.79 -11.46
C VAL A 55 -6.00 0.01 -10.15
N ILE A 56 -5.23 0.48 -9.18
CA ILE A 56 -5.13 -0.07 -7.82
C ILE A 56 -5.92 0.86 -6.89
N THR A 57 -6.92 0.30 -6.23
CA THR A 57 -7.69 0.97 -5.18
C THR A 57 -7.30 0.35 -3.83
N VAL A 58 -6.91 1.19 -2.88
CA VAL A 58 -6.52 0.78 -1.53
C VAL A 58 -7.45 1.43 -0.51
N GLU A 59 -8.06 0.61 0.33
CA GLU A 59 -8.93 1.04 1.43
C GLU A 59 -8.36 0.54 2.76
N MET A 60 -8.30 1.46 3.73
CA MET A 60 -7.87 1.18 5.10
C MET A 60 -9.04 1.43 6.04
N ASP A 61 -9.37 0.42 6.83
CA ASP A 61 -10.34 0.59 7.90
C ASP A 61 -9.64 1.10 9.17
N GLU A 62 -10.01 2.29 9.62
CA GLU A 62 -9.42 2.91 10.82
C GLU A 62 -9.89 2.25 12.14
N ASN A 63 -10.91 1.39 12.10
CA ASN A 63 -11.58 0.84 13.29
C ASN A 63 -11.29 -0.65 13.54
N LEU A 64 -11.04 -1.43 12.50
CA LEU A 64 -10.73 -2.87 12.57
C LEU A 64 -9.25 -3.13 12.29
N ASP A 65 -8.45 -3.22 13.37
CA ASP A 65 -7.18 -3.96 13.41
C ASP A 65 -6.23 -3.81 12.19
N ASP A 66 -6.05 -2.58 11.69
CA ASP A 66 -5.14 -2.30 10.56
C ASP A 66 -5.42 -3.17 9.32
N GLN A 67 -6.70 -3.47 9.02
CA GLN A 67 -7.08 -4.21 7.81
C GLN A 67 -6.95 -3.33 6.57
N LEU A 68 -6.10 -3.79 5.64
CA LEU A 68 -5.86 -3.18 4.34
C LEU A 68 -6.55 -4.01 3.26
N GLN A 69 -7.45 -3.39 2.50
CA GLN A 69 -8.10 -3.99 1.34
C GLN A 69 -7.50 -3.40 0.06
N VAL A 70 -7.03 -4.28 -0.83
CA VAL A 70 -6.51 -3.88 -2.15
C VAL A 70 -7.38 -4.49 -3.24
N MET A 71 -7.87 -3.65 -4.13
CA MET A 71 -8.68 -4.02 -5.29
C MET A 71 -7.96 -3.57 -6.55
N VAL A 72 -7.90 -4.44 -7.55
CA VAL A 72 -7.18 -4.16 -8.79
C VAL A 72 -8.05 -4.46 -10.01
N ARG A 73 -8.08 -3.51 -10.95
CA ARG A 73 -8.76 -3.65 -12.25
C ARG A 73 -7.86 -3.15 -13.38
N PRO A 74 -7.95 -3.70 -14.60
CA PRO A 74 -7.22 -3.16 -15.75
C PRO A 74 -7.60 -1.70 -16.01
N GLU A 75 -6.62 -0.84 -16.33
CA GLU A 75 -6.92 0.45 -16.97
C GLU A 75 -7.29 0.16 -18.43
N SER A 76 -8.55 0.39 -18.78
CA SER A 76 -9.15 -0.05 -20.06
C SER A 76 -8.63 0.69 -21.27
#